data_AF-A0A256XPU2-F1
#
_entry.id   AF-A0A256XPU2-F1
#
_cell.length_a   1.000
_cell.length_b   1.000
_cell.length_c   1.000
_cell.angle_alpha   90.00
_cell.angle_beta   90.00
_cell.angle_gamma   90.00
#
_symmetry.space_group_name_H-M   'P 1'
#
loop_
_entity.id
_entity.type
_entity.pdbx_description
1 polymer ?
#
loop_
_entity_poly.entity_id
_entity_poly.type
_entity_poly.pdbx_seq_one_letter_code
_entity_poly.pdbx_strand_id
1 'polypeptide(L)' 'MNEKARSTAKKYHIERYCADYLKVLEDRDMDAVSICTLVHLHKEHVVDSCKYRKNILVEKPMARGVNGCREMVSA' A
#
# COMPACT_ATOMS: atom_id res chain seq x y z
N MET A 1 7.93 5.07 15.24
CA MET A 1 7.46 4.65 13.90
C MET A 1 8.00 5.52 12.76
N ASN A 2 8.10 6.84 12.94
CA ASN A 2 8.50 7.79 11.88
C ASN A 2 9.98 7.67 11.40
N GLU A 3 10.89 7.22 12.26
CA GLU A 3 12.32 7.13 11.91
C GLU A 3 12.64 6.14 10.79
N LYS A 4 11.93 5.00 10.73
CA LYS A 4 12.12 3.99 9.68
C LYS A 4 11.67 4.53 8.31
N ALA A 5 10.55 5.25 8.26
CA ALA A 5 10.08 5.89 7.04
C ALA A 5 11.08 6.96 6.58
N ARG A 6 11.56 7.80 7.51
CA ARG A 6 12.55 8.85 7.23
C ARG A 6 13.89 8.29 6.73
N SER A 7 14.41 7.24 7.38
CA SER A 7 15.70 6.64 6.98
C SER A 7 15.61 5.95 5.62
N THR A 8 14.49 5.28 5.34
CA THR A 8 14.21 4.65 4.04
C THR A 8 14.08 5.71 2.93
N ALA A 9 13.33 6.79 3.18
CA ALA A 9 13.20 7.89 2.25
C ALA A 9 14.54 8.55 1.95
N LYS A 10 15.37 8.78 2.97
CA LYS A 10 16.74 9.28 2.78
C LYS A 10 17.61 8.33 1.95
N LYS A 11 17.53 7.02 2.20
CA LYS A 11 18.30 5.98 1.48
C LYS A 11 17.96 5.93 -0.01
N TYR A 12 16.69 6.08 -0.36
CA TYR A 12 16.20 5.96 -1.74
C TYR A 12 15.88 7.31 -2.38
N HIS A 13 16.30 8.43 -1.77
CA HIS A 13 16.07 9.79 -2.27
C HIS A 13 14.60 10.11 -2.56
N ILE A 14 13.70 9.64 -1.68
CA ILE A 14 12.26 9.91 -1.77
C ILE A 14 11.96 11.23 -1.06
N GLU A 15 11.35 12.17 -1.77
CA GLU A 15 11.07 13.53 -1.27
C GLU A 15 10.03 13.56 -0.15
N ARG A 16 8.98 12.74 -0.26
CA ARG A 16 7.84 12.71 0.66
C ARG A 16 7.74 11.35 1.33
N TYR A 17 7.60 11.34 2.65
CA TYR A 17 7.38 10.13 3.43
C TYR A 17 6.27 10.36 4.46
N CYS A 18 5.51 9.31 4.75
CA CYS A 18 4.44 9.35 5.73
C CYS A 18 4.49 8.09 6.60
N ALA A 19 4.12 8.22 7.88
CA ALA A 19 3.97 7.08 8.78
C ALA A 19 2.55 6.46 8.71
N ASP A 20 1.60 7.17 8.10
CA ASP A 20 0.21 6.79 7.92
C ASP A 20 -0.10 6.73 6.42
N TYR A 21 -0.30 5.52 5.90
CA TYR A 21 -0.45 5.31 4.47
C TYR A 21 -1.79 5.84 3.94
N LEU A 22 -2.82 5.99 4.78
CA LEU A 22 -4.12 6.51 4.33
C LEU A 22 -3.99 7.95 3.84
N LYS A 23 -3.16 8.76 4.49
CA LYS A 23 -2.82 10.12 4.05
C LYS A 23 -2.09 10.15 2.70
N VAL A 24 -1.37 9.09 2.36
CA VAL A 24 -0.73 8.96 1.04
C VAL A 24 -1.77 8.64 -0.03
N LEU A 25 -2.80 7.85 0.29
CA LEU A 25 -3.89 7.53 -0.64
C LEU A 25 -4.77 8.74 -0.98
N GLU A 26 -4.89 9.70 -0.06
CA GLU A 26 -5.61 10.97 -0.28
C GLU A 26 -4.94 11.87 -1.33
N ASP A 27 -3.65 11.68 -1.62
CA ASP A 27 -2.92 12.46 -2.63
C ASP A 27 -3.48 12.18 -4.03
N ARG A 28 -4.18 13.16 -4.62
CA ARG A 28 -4.81 13.02 -5.93
C ARG A 28 -3.81 12.97 -7.09
N ASP A 29 -2.58 13.43 -6.87
CA ASP A 29 -1.54 13.46 -7.90
C ASP A 29 -0.77 12.13 -8.01
N MET A 30 -1.04 11.17 -7.11
CA MET A 30 -0.43 9.84 -7.13
C MET A 30 -1.24 8.86 -7.99
N ASP A 31 -0.60 8.26 -9.00
CA ASP A 31 -1.25 7.32 -9.94
C ASP A 31 -1.40 5.89 -9.41
N ALA A 32 -0.41 5.41 -8.64
CA ALA A 32 -0.28 4.00 -8.29
C ALA A 32 0.36 3.77 -6.91
N VAL A 33 0.12 2.59 -6.34
CA VAL A 33 0.74 2.10 -5.11
C VAL A 33 1.44 0.76 -5.30
N SER A 34 2.56 0.59 -4.59
CA SER A 34 3.27 -0.69 -4.48
C SER A 34 3.25 -1.17 -3.03
N ILE A 35 2.48 -2.23 -2.77
CA ILE A 35 2.21 -2.76 -1.43
C ILE A 35 3.19 -3.90 -1.14
N CYS A 36 4.26 -3.57 -0.42
CA CYS A 36 5.33 -4.50 -0.01
C CYS A 36 5.28 -4.83 1.50
N THR A 37 4.09 -4.84 2.09
CA THR A 37 3.90 -5.06 3.53
C THR A 37 3.82 -6.55 3.88
N LEU A 38 3.49 -6.90 5.12
CA LEU A 38 3.25 -8.29 5.49
C LEU A 38 1.94 -8.79 4.88
N VAL A 39 1.91 -10.05 4.43
CA VAL A 39 0.77 -10.66 3.71
C VAL A 39 -0.61 -10.45 4.35
N HIS A 40 -0.70 -10.38 5.67
CA HIS A 40 -1.98 -10.21 6.36
C HIS A 40 -2.59 -8.82 6.23
N LEU A 41 -1.78 -7.83 5.85
CA LEU A 41 -2.20 -6.46 5.60
C LEU A 41 -2.52 -6.21 4.12
N HIS A 42 -2.12 -7.12 3.21
CA HIS A 42 -2.30 -6.93 1.76
C HIS A 42 -3.76 -6.65 1.41
N LYS A 43 -4.69 -7.45 1.97
CA LYS A 43 -6.11 -7.26 1.69
C LYS A 43 -6.59 -5.87 2.08
N GLU A 44 -6.31 -5.45 3.31
CA GLU A 44 -6.73 -4.13 3.82
C GLU A 44 -6.17 -3.00 2.95
N HIS A 45 -4.85 -3.03 2.70
CA HIS A 45 -4.19 -2.00 1.89
C HIS A 45 -4.70 -1.95 0.45
N VAL A 46 -4.98 -3.11 -0.17
CA VAL A 46 -5.53 -3.17 -1.53
C VAL A 46 -6.95 -2.61 -1.57
N VAL A 47 -7.83 -3.06 -0.67
CA VAL A 47 -9.21 -2.58 -0.59
C VAL A 47 -9.26 -1.07 -0.36
N ASP A 48 -8.44 -0.55 0.54
CA ASP A 48 -8.37 0.89 0.77
C ASP A 48 -7.84 1.63 -0.46
N SER A 49 -6.79 1.13 -1.10
CA SER A 49 -6.26 1.73 -2.33
C SER A 49 -7.28 1.75 -3.48
N CYS A 50 -8.13 0.72 -3.61
CA CYS A 50 -9.24 0.68 -4.56
C CYS A 50 -10.25 1.83 -4.32
N LYS A 51 -10.61 2.10 -3.05
CA LYS A 51 -11.55 3.18 -2.69
C LYS A 51 -11.04 4.56 -3.13
N TYR A 52 -9.73 4.77 -3.07
CA TYR A 52 -9.06 6.01 -3.53
C TYR A 52 -8.71 5.98 -5.03
N ARG A 53 -9.19 4.97 -5.77
CA ARG A 53 -8.99 4.81 -7.22
C ARG A 53 -7.52 4.80 -7.65
N LYS A 54 -6.64 4.18 -6.86
CA LYS A 54 -5.22 4.01 -7.19
C LYS A 54 -5.01 2.76 -8.03
N ASN A 55 -4.05 2.78 -8.96
CA ASN A 55 -3.54 1.56 -9.57
C ASN A 55 -2.70 0.79 -8.55
N ILE A 56 -2.75 -0.54 -8.55
CA ILE A 56 -2.22 -1.34 -7.43
C ILE A 56 -1.28 -2.43 -7.92
N LEU A 57 -0.07 -2.46 -7.37
CA LEU A 57 0.81 -3.61 -7.36
C LEU A 57 0.90 -4.12 -5.92
N VAL A 58 0.66 -5.42 -5.71
CA VAL A 58 0.75 -6.06 -4.39
C VAL A 58 1.75 -7.20 -4.42
N GLU A 59 2.63 -7.27 -3.42
CA GLU A 59 3.63 -8.33 -3.32
C GLU A 59 3.02 -9.71 -3.12
N LYS A 60 3.80 -10.74 -3.48
CA LYS A 60 3.39 -12.13 -3.27
C LYS A 60 3.62 -12.58 -1.82
N PRO A 61 2.82 -13.55 -1.33
CA PRO A 61 1.54 -13.96 -1.89
C PRO A 61 0.47 -12.87 -1.74
N MET A 62 -0.52 -12.87 -2.64
CA MET A 62 -1.58 -11.85 -2.68
C MET A 62 -2.34 -11.71 -1.36
N ALA A 63 -2.69 -12.83 -0.70
CA ALA A 63 -3.33 -12.85 0.63
C ALA A 63 -3.00 -14.15 1.39
N ARG A 64 -3.43 -14.27 2.66
CA ARG A 64 -3.36 -15.50 3.47
C ARG A 64 -4.43 -16.53 3.04
N GLY A 65 -4.42 -16.92 1.76
CA GLY A 65 -5.32 -17.92 1.18
C GLY A 65 -6.32 -17.35 0.18
N VAL A 66 -6.99 -18.26 -0.52
CA VAL A 66 -7.80 -17.96 -1.72
C VAL A 66 -8.98 -17.03 -1.42
N ASN A 67 -9.62 -17.16 -0.26
CA ASN A 67 -10.75 -16.29 0.10
C ASN A 67 -10.33 -14.82 0.18
N GLY A 68 -9.17 -14.53 0.80
CA GLY A 68 -8.62 -13.18 0.84
C GLY A 68 -8.30 -12.64 -0.56
N CYS A 69 -7.78 -13.49 -1.45
CA CYS A 69 -7.55 -13.09 -2.85
C CYS A 69 -8.86 -12.74 -3.56
N ARG A 70 -9.93 -13.52 -3.37
CA ARG A 70 -11.25 -13.26 -3.99
C ARG A 70 -11.87 -11.96 -3.49
N GLU A 71 -11.75 -11.67 -2.21
CA GLU A 71 -12.19 -10.40 -1.62
C GLU A 71 -11.45 -9.21 -2.25
N MET A 72 -10.13 -9.31 -2.44
CA MET A 72 -9.33 -8.26 -3.10
C MET A 72 -9.70 -8.05 -4.57
N VAL A 73 -9.99 -9.12 -5.32
CA VAL A 73 -10.42 -9.02 -6.73
C VAL A 73 -11.81 -8.37 -6.88
N SER A 74 -12.66 -8.51 -5.85
CA SER A 74 -14.04 -8.02 -5.88
C SER A 74 -14.20 -6.61 -5.28
N ALA A 75 -13.11 -6.01 -4.81
CA ALA A 75 -13.08 -4.70 -4.15
C ALA A 75 -13.05 -3.55 -5.18
#